data_AF-A0A9X7HJX9-F1
#
_entry.id   AF-A0A9X7HJX9-F1
#
_cell.length_a   1.000
_cell.length_b   1.000
_cell.length_c   1.000
_cell.angle_alpha   90.00
_cell.angle_beta   90.00
_cell.angle_gamma   90.00
#
_symmetry.space_group_name_H-M   'P 1'
#
loop_
_entity.id
_entity.type
_entity.pdbx_description
1 polymer ?
#
loop_
_entity_poly.entity_id
_entity_poly.type
_entity_poly.pdbx_seq_one_letter_code
_entity_poly.pdbx_strand_id
1 'polypeptide(L)'
;MSTTFPLLSWQINAHVPDSANPGDPGGRGTPDVAGNADPETGYQIEVNGQQTVTGGTSAVAPLWAGLIANINQKLGHSVGFINPVLYKLSAQDGIFSILQLGTTI
;
A
#
# COMPACT_ATOMS: atom_id res chain seq x y z
N MET A 1 9.53 9.86 0.64
CA MET A 1 10.69 8.94 0.64
C MET A 1 11.33 8.92 2.01
N SER A 2 11.82 7.78 2.50
CA SER A 2 12.46 7.72 3.82
C SER A 2 13.90 8.28 3.78
N THR A 3 14.25 9.10 4.76
CA THR A 3 15.62 9.59 5.02
C THR A 3 16.42 8.67 5.96
N THR A 4 15.76 7.65 6.53
CA THR A 4 16.36 6.76 7.53
C THR A 4 16.62 5.37 6.97
N PHE A 5 15.70 4.87 6.13
CA PHE A 5 15.80 3.53 5.56
C PHE A 5 16.28 3.62 4.11
N PRO A 6 17.38 2.94 3.76
CA PRO A 6 17.87 2.94 2.38
C PRO A 6 16.88 2.24 1.45
N LEU A 7 17.03 2.48 0.14
CA LEU A 7 16.25 1.79 -0.87
C LEU A 7 16.53 0.28 -0.79
N LEU A 8 15.47 -0.52 -0.67
CA LEU A 8 15.56 -1.95 -0.44
C LEU A 8 15.75 -2.69 -1.78
N SER A 9 16.51 -3.79 -1.78
CA SER A 9 16.87 -4.52 -3.01
C SER A 9 15.66 -5.02 -3.80
N TRP A 10 14.55 -5.31 -3.13
CA TRP A 10 13.30 -5.72 -3.79
C TRP A 10 12.49 -4.54 -4.34
N GLN A 11 12.85 -3.29 -4.02
CA GLN A 11 12.16 -2.07 -4.45
C GLN A 11 12.89 -1.36 -5.61
N ILE A 12 14.15 -1.70 -5.90
CA ILE A 12 14.99 -0.97 -6.87
C ILE A 12 14.40 -0.85 -8.27
N ASN A 13 13.61 -1.83 -8.71
CA ASN A 13 13.01 -1.86 -10.05
C ASN A 13 11.57 -1.32 -10.07
N ALA A 14 11.10 -0.74 -8.96
CA ALA A 14 9.73 -0.26 -8.81
C ALA A 14 9.52 1.18 -9.29
N HIS A 15 10.52 1.78 -9.94
CA HIS A 15 10.51 3.18 -10.38
C HIS A 15 10.24 4.16 -9.23
N VAL A 16 10.88 3.94 -8.08
CA VAL A 16 10.80 4.90 -6.96
C VAL A 16 11.50 6.19 -7.39
N PRO A 17 10.82 7.36 -7.39
CA PRO A 17 11.40 8.63 -7.78
C PRO A 17 12.41 9.11 -6.74
N ASP A 18 13.33 10.00 -7.13
CA ASP A 18 14.27 10.63 -6.20
C ASP A 18 13.55 11.40 -5.06
N SER A 19 14.27 11.71 -3.99
CA SER A 19 13.71 12.52 -2.91
C SER A 19 13.40 13.94 -3.39
N ALA A 20 12.22 14.45 -3.04
CA ALA A 20 11.86 15.85 -3.29
C ALA A 20 12.63 16.84 -2.40
N ASN A 21 13.33 16.35 -1.36
CA ASN A 21 14.13 17.18 -0.46
C ASN A 21 15.52 17.45 -1.08
N PRO A 22 15.95 18.72 -1.22
CA PRO A 22 17.26 19.01 -1.78
C PRO A 22 18.42 18.37 -1.00
N GLY A 23 19.28 17.63 -1.70
CA GLY A 23 20.46 16.99 -1.11
C GLY A 23 20.20 15.68 -0.36
N ASP A 24 18.96 15.21 -0.33
CA ASP A 24 18.60 13.91 0.23
C ASP A 24 18.89 12.79 -0.80
N PRO A 25 19.76 11.81 -0.50
CA PRO A 25 20.08 10.72 -1.43
C PRO A 25 18.90 9.78 -1.66
N GLY A 26 17.83 9.93 -0.88
CA GLY A 26 16.65 9.11 -0.97
C GLY A 26 16.75 7.79 -0.21
N GLY A 27 15.72 6.96 -0.37
CA GLY A 27 15.56 5.75 0.44
C GLY A 27 14.27 4.99 0.13
N ARG A 28 13.79 4.20 1.09
CA ARG A 28 12.56 3.39 0.94
C ARG A 28 11.39 4.27 0.48
N GLY A 29 10.82 3.95 -0.68
CA GLY A 29 9.66 4.64 -1.24
C GLY A 29 8.38 4.17 -0.57
N THR A 30 7.43 5.04 -0.25
CA THR A 30 6.15 4.69 0.42
C THR A 30 4.98 5.31 -0.33
N PRO A 31 3.79 4.66 -0.35
CA PRO A 31 3.47 3.34 0.21
C PRO A 31 3.92 2.16 -0.69
N ASP A 32 3.76 0.90 -0.24
CA ASP A 32 3.96 -0.29 -1.09
C ASP A 32 2.71 -0.66 -1.91
N VAL A 33 1.53 -0.46 -1.33
CA VAL A 33 0.21 -0.75 -1.91
C VAL A 33 -0.78 0.34 -1.52
N ALA A 34 -1.86 0.48 -2.28
CA ALA A 34 -2.91 1.46 -2.05
C ALA A 34 -4.29 0.79 -2.02
N GLY A 35 -5.29 1.53 -1.56
CA GLY A 35 -6.70 1.16 -1.52
C GLY A 35 -7.55 2.41 -1.37
N ASN A 36 -8.87 2.29 -1.46
CA ASN A 36 -9.74 3.44 -1.29
C ASN A 36 -9.59 4.03 0.12
N ALA A 37 -9.29 5.31 0.21
CA ALA A 37 -9.08 6.06 1.44
C ALA A 37 -9.82 7.42 1.41
N ASP A 38 -10.66 7.66 0.41
CA ASP A 38 -11.41 8.90 0.30
C ASP A 38 -12.68 8.81 1.18
N PRO A 39 -12.92 9.76 2.10
CA PRO A 39 -14.15 9.78 2.90
C PRO A 39 -15.42 10.01 2.07
N GLU A 40 -15.36 10.67 0.90
CA GLU A 40 -16.53 10.90 0.04
C GLU A 40 -17.00 9.62 -0.64
N THR A 41 -16.09 8.70 -0.92
CA THR A 41 -16.37 7.35 -1.42
C THR A 41 -16.09 6.27 -0.38
N GLY A 42 -16.11 6.66 0.90
CA GLY A 42 -15.54 5.90 2.00
C GLY A 42 -16.33 4.67 2.44
N TYR A 43 -15.88 4.08 3.54
CA TYR A 43 -16.48 2.89 4.13
C TYR A 43 -17.55 3.29 5.14
N GLN A 44 -18.71 2.65 5.06
CA GLN A 44 -19.74 2.76 6.07
C GLN A 44 -19.31 1.98 7.32
N ILE A 45 -19.28 2.64 8.46
CA ILE A 45 -18.91 2.07 9.75
C ILE A 45 -19.90 2.49 10.83
N GLU A 46 -19.94 1.72 11.92
CA GLU A 46 -20.67 2.10 13.12
C GLU A 46 -19.68 2.55 14.21
N VAL A 47 -19.90 3.74 14.76
CA VAL A 47 -19.13 4.28 15.88
C VAL A 47 -20.10 4.70 16.97
N ASN A 48 -19.97 4.11 18.16
CA ASN A 48 -20.85 4.37 19.30
C ASN A 48 -22.36 4.20 18.96
N GLY A 49 -22.69 3.18 18.17
CA GLY A 49 -24.07 2.91 17.75
C GLY A 49 -24.62 3.86 16.68
N GLN A 50 -23.78 4.71 16.08
CA GLN A 50 -24.16 5.62 15.01
C GLN A 50 -23.46 5.24 13.71
N GLN A 51 -24.24 5.15 12.64
CA GLN A 51 -23.73 4.89 11.30
C GLN A 51 -23.06 6.15 10.75
N THR A 52 -21.84 6.02 10.27
CA THR A 52 -21.06 7.10 9.65
C THR A 52 -20.26 6.56 8.47
N VAL A 53 -19.76 7.46 7.61
CA VAL A 53 -18.85 7.12 6.52
C VAL A 53 -17.48 7.68 6.85
N THR A 54 -16.44 6.85 6.68
CA THR A 54 -15.06 7.27 6.91
C THR A 54 -14.13 6.81 5.81
N GLY A 55 -13.03 7.55 5.63
CA GLY A 55 -11.94 7.19 4.73
C GLY A 55 -10.63 6.97 5.50
N GLY A 56 -9.53 7.40 4.89
CA GLY A 56 -8.19 7.33 5.44
C GLY A 56 -7.48 6.00 5.16
N THR A 57 -6.15 6.06 5.17
CA THR A 57 -5.29 4.86 5.07
C THR A 57 -5.48 3.91 6.25
N SER A 58 -6.03 4.40 7.37
CA SER A 58 -6.50 3.60 8.50
C SER A 58 -7.57 2.58 8.11
N ALA A 59 -8.39 2.85 7.09
CA ALA A 59 -9.35 1.88 6.56
C ALA A 59 -8.70 0.91 5.55
N VAL A 60 -7.65 1.36 4.86
CA VAL A 60 -6.90 0.54 3.88
C VAL A 60 -6.05 -0.54 4.57
N ALA A 61 -5.44 -0.24 5.72
CA ALA A 61 -4.64 -1.20 6.47
C ALA A 61 -5.42 -2.48 6.87
N PRO A 62 -6.60 -2.40 7.52
CA PRO A 62 -7.41 -3.59 7.83
C PRO A 62 -8.01 -4.25 6.59
N LEU A 63 -8.28 -3.50 5.51
CA LEU A 63 -8.71 -4.09 4.23
C LEU A 63 -7.65 -5.06 3.68
N TRP A 64 -6.39 -4.63 3.62
CA TRP A 64 -5.27 -5.49 3.21
C TRP A 64 -5.04 -6.64 4.19
N ALA A 65 -5.20 -6.41 5.50
CA ALA A 65 -5.10 -7.48 6.49
C ALA A 65 -6.16 -8.57 6.27
N GLY A 66 -7.41 -8.20 5.97
CA GLY A 66 -8.48 -9.15 5.64
C GLY A 66 -8.20 -9.94 4.35
N LEU A 67 -7.68 -9.27 3.31
CA LEU A 67 -7.24 -9.94 2.09
C LEU A 67 -6.16 -10.99 2.37
N ILE A 68 -5.13 -10.63 3.14
CA ILE A 68 -4.05 -11.55 3.51
C ILE A 68 -4.57 -12.71 4.36
N ALA A 69 -5.53 -12.47 5.26
CA ALA A 69 -6.16 -13.52 6.04
C ALA A 69 -6.90 -14.54 5.13
N ASN A 70 -7.63 -14.07 4.12
CA ASN A 70 -8.27 -14.94 3.14
C ASN A 70 -7.25 -15.74 2.31
N ILE A 71 -6.12 -15.12 1.94
CA ILE A 71 -5.02 -15.80 1.25
C ILE A 71 -4.42 -16.89 2.15
N ASN A 72 -4.14 -16.58 3.42
CA ASN A 72 -3.63 -17.54 4.39
C ASN A 72 -4.58 -18.73 4.56
N GLN A 73 -5.89 -18.47 4.66
CA GLN A 73 -6.90 -19.51 4.73
C GLN A 73 -6.88 -20.40 3.49
N LYS A 74 -6.78 -19.81 2.29
CA LYS A 74 -6.73 -20.56 1.03
C LYS A 74 -5.47 -21.42 0.90
N LEU A 75 -4.33 -20.93 1.39
CA LEU A 75 -3.04 -21.63 1.33
C LEU A 75 -2.82 -22.61 2.50
N GLY A 76 -3.64 -22.55 3.55
CA GLY A 76 -3.50 -23.37 4.75
C GLY A 76 -2.31 -23.00 5.64
N HIS A 77 -1.63 -21.88 5.37
CA HIS A 77 -0.50 -21.39 6.14
C HIS A 77 -0.34 -19.87 5.99
N SER A 78 0.46 -19.26 6.87
CA SER A 78 0.75 -17.82 6.82
C SER A 78 1.75 -17.47 5.72
N VAL A 79 1.44 -16.45 4.92
CA VAL A 79 2.35 -15.91 3.89
C VAL A 79 3.49 -15.05 4.46
N GLY A 80 3.40 -14.62 5.72
CA GLY A 80 4.47 -13.88 6.40
C GLY A 80 4.81 -12.52 5.76
N PHE A 81 6.10 -12.25 5.58
CA PHE A 81 6.61 -11.00 5.01
C PHE A 81 6.46 -10.98 3.49
N ILE A 82 5.45 -10.25 3.00
CA ILE A 82 5.05 -10.30 1.59
C ILE A 82 5.69 -9.24 0.69
N ASN A 83 6.37 -8.21 1.22
CA ASN A 83 6.89 -7.12 0.38
C ASN A 83 7.71 -7.63 -0.81
N PRO A 84 8.73 -8.51 -0.66
CA PRO A 84 9.49 -9.00 -1.82
C PRO A 84 8.63 -9.74 -2.86
N VAL A 85 7.52 -10.36 -2.43
CA VAL A 85 6.58 -11.02 -3.33
C VAL A 85 5.72 -9.99 -4.06
N LEU A 86 5.21 -8.97 -3.37
CA LEU A 86 4.39 -7.90 -3.97
C LEU A 86 5.15 -7.19 -5.09
N TYR A 87 6.42 -6.84 -4.88
CA TYR A 87 7.24 -6.18 -5.89
C TYR A 87 7.62 -7.09 -7.08
N LYS A 88 7.64 -8.41 -6.89
CA LYS A 88 7.76 -9.37 -8.01
C LYS A 88 6.46 -9.47 -8.80
N LEU A 89 5.33 -9.45 -8.10
CA LEU A 89 4.00 -9.52 -8.72
C LEU A 89 3.61 -8.22 -9.42
N SER A 90 4.11 -7.06 -8.97
CA SER A 90 3.81 -5.77 -9.60
C SER A 90 4.38 -5.61 -11.01
N ALA A 91 5.34 -6.46 -11.38
CA ALA A 91 5.86 -6.54 -12.75
C ALA A 91 4.95 -7.38 -13.68
N GLN A 92 3.89 -8.00 -13.15
CA GLN A 92 2.94 -8.81 -13.92
C GLN A 92 1.64 -8.03 -14.16
N ASP A 93 1.13 -8.13 -15.38
CA ASP A 93 -0.14 -7.51 -15.75
C ASP A 93 -1.33 -8.17 -15.04
N GLY A 94 -2.32 -7.36 -14.64
CA GLY A 94 -3.59 -7.84 -14.09
C GLY A 94 -3.58 -8.23 -12.60
N ILE A 95 -2.43 -8.10 -11.90
CA ILE A 95 -2.38 -8.33 -10.45
C ILE A 95 -2.76 -7.07 -9.66
N PHE A 96 -2.29 -5.90 -10.11
CA PHE A 96 -2.58 -4.62 -9.46
C PHE A 96 -3.28 -3.68 -10.44
N SER A 97 -4.25 -2.92 -9.93
CA SER A 97 -4.78 -1.74 -10.61
C SER A 97 -3.80 -0.59 -10.43
N ILE A 98 -3.19 -0.13 -11.52
CA ILE A 98 -2.26 1.01 -11.49
C ILE A 98 -3.08 2.30 -11.32
N LEU A 99 -2.73 3.11 -10.31
CA LEU A 99 -3.29 4.43 -10.12
C LEU A 99 -2.50 5.43 -10.98
N GLN A 100 -3.15 6.03 -11.98
CA GLN A 100 -2.53 6.98 -12.92
C GLN A 100 -2.97 8.43 -12.72
N LEU A 101 -3.89 8.71 -11.79
CA LEU A 101 -4.42 10.04 -11.52
C LEU A 101 -4.28 10.38 -10.04
N GLY A 102 -3.59 11.49 -9.75
CA GLY A 102 -3.20 11.96 -8.42
C GLY A 102 -1.97 12.87 -8.58
N THR A 103 -1.85 13.90 -7.74
CA THR A 103 -0.88 15.01 -7.94
C THR A 103 0.53 14.50 -8.19
N THR A 104 1.09 14.88 -9.35
CA THR A 104 2.52 14.77 -9.66
C THR A 104 3.28 15.58 -8.62
N ILE A 105 4.21 14.93 -7.90
CA ILE A 105 5.32 15.66 -7.27
C ILE A 105 6.41 15.90 -8.30
#